data_AF-A0A852WZ14-F1
#
_entry.id   AF-A0A852WZ14-F1
#
_cell.length_a   1.000
_cell.length_b   1.000
_cell.length_c   1.000
_cell.angle_alpha   90.00
_cell.angle_beta   90.00
_cell.angle_gamma   90.00
#
_symmetry.space_group_name_H-M   'P 1'
#
loop_
_entity.id
_entity.type
_entity.pdbx_description
1 polymer ?
#
loop_
_entity_poly.entity_id
_entity_poly.type
_entity_poly.pdbx_seq_one_letter_code
_entity_poly.pdbx_strand_id
1 'polypeptide(L)'
;MFWVPANARWGFLAENAKGIGPAMGEAEKSVGLLIDEAMDAVMQSNPQLSGTLPRIFNKDNVDQRRLGELVDLFNSARFAAQGQSGSDGRRARDLLGEVYEYFLEKFAAAEGKRGGEYFTPPSVVRVLVELLQPTSGRVYDPACGSSGMFVQAEKFIDAHHGEGSDISVYGQELNERTWRLSKMNLAIHGLSGNLGPRWGDTFARDLHPDLQADFVMSNPPFNIKDWARNEADPRWRFGVPPANNANYAWIQHILSKLAPGGQAGVVMANGSMSSNSGGEGRIRAEIVEADLVSCMVALPTQLFRSTTIPVCVWFFAKDKGVRAGEVLFIDARNLGHMVDRAERALSDDDIAKIAGTFHAWRGVESDAAPDDYADAPGFCYSATLAEIKASDYALTPGRYVGAAEVEDEDESIEDKLARLQVELEAQFADSARLADVVREQLGRVS
;
A
#
# COMPACT_ATOMS: atom_id res chain seq x y z
N MET A 1 -12.33 17.91 15.93
CA MET A 1 -12.54 19.26 15.35
C MET A 1 -11.29 20.09 15.64
N PHE A 2 -10.68 20.73 14.63
CA PHE A 2 -9.47 21.55 14.80
C PHE A 2 -9.84 23.02 15.00
N TRP A 3 -9.16 23.72 15.90
CA TRP A 3 -9.28 25.17 16.06
C TRP A 3 -8.32 25.90 15.12
N VAL A 4 -8.82 26.90 14.38
CA VAL A 4 -7.99 27.72 13.47
C VAL A 4 -8.00 29.18 13.97
N PRO A 5 -6.90 29.66 14.57
CA PRO A 5 -6.74 31.04 14.99
C PRO A 5 -6.93 32.05 13.85
N ALA A 6 -7.30 33.29 14.17
CA ALA A 6 -7.65 34.30 13.16
C ALA A 6 -6.53 34.56 12.14
N ASN A 7 -5.28 34.63 12.59
CA ASN A 7 -4.08 34.80 11.75
C ASN A 7 -3.72 33.55 10.93
N ALA A 8 -4.39 32.42 11.15
CA ALA A 8 -4.18 31.17 10.42
C ALA A 8 -5.35 30.79 9.51
N ARG A 9 -6.41 31.62 9.44
CA ARG A 9 -7.56 31.37 8.56
C ARG A 9 -7.15 31.64 7.12
N TRP A 10 -7.60 30.78 6.19
CA TRP A 10 -7.28 30.90 4.76
C TRP A 10 -7.59 32.29 4.20
N GLY A 11 -8.74 32.89 4.56
CA GLY A 11 -9.11 34.23 4.11
C GLY A 11 -8.08 35.30 4.48
N PHE A 12 -7.53 35.25 5.71
CA PHE A 12 -6.48 36.18 6.13
C PHE A 12 -5.20 35.99 5.31
N LEU A 13 -4.78 34.75 5.08
CA LEU A 13 -3.58 34.48 4.27
C LEU A 13 -3.78 34.86 2.80
N ALA A 14 -4.95 34.62 2.23
CA ALA A 14 -5.29 34.97 0.85
C ALA A 14 -5.35 36.49 0.63
N GLU A 15 -5.95 37.25 1.56
CA GLU A 15 -5.95 38.72 1.50
C GLU A 15 -4.55 39.32 1.57
N ASN A 16 -3.63 38.63 2.25
CA ASN A 16 -2.25 39.06 2.47
C ASN A 16 -1.24 38.22 1.66
N ALA A 17 -1.64 37.66 0.51
CA ALA A 17 -0.78 36.81 -0.33
C ALA A 17 0.48 37.54 -0.86
N LYS A 18 0.46 38.88 -0.86
CA LYS A 18 1.60 39.74 -1.23
C LYS A 18 2.47 40.16 -0.04
N GLY A 19 2.19 39.66 1.16
CA GLY A 19 2.77 40.14 2.41
C GLY A 19 2.03 41.35 2.97
N ILE A 20 2.37 41.69 4.23
CA ILE A 20 1.89 42.88 4.93
C ILE A 20 3.01 43.91 4.89
N GLY A 21 2.75 45.02 4.21
CA GLY A 21 3.67 46.16 4.17
C GLY A 21 3.84 46.81 5.55
N PRO A 22 4.83 47.69 5.74
CA PRO A 22 5.08 48.31 7.03
C PRO A 22 3.89 49.19 7.44
N ALA A 23 3.26 48.83 8.56
CA ALA A 23 2.34 49.71 9.30
C ALA A 23 3.11 50.46 10.39
N MET A 24 2.60 51.60 10.89
CA MET A 24 3.29 52.37 11.93
C MET A 24 3.59 51.50 13.16
N GLY A 25 4.86 51.14 13.36
CA GLY A 25 5.34 50.35 14.49
C GLY A 25 5.41 48.83 14.26
N GLU A 26 5.03 48.33 13.09
CA GLU A 26 5.10 46.89 12.76
C GLU A 26 6.09 46.63 11.62
N ALA A 27 6.87 45.56 11.76
CA ALA A 27 7.80 45.13 10.73
C ALA A 27 7.04 44.55 9.52
N GLU A 28 7.58 44.76 8.33
CA GLU A 28 7.10 44.11 7.11
C GLU A 28 7.12 42.58 7.28
N LYS A 29 6.03 41.92 6.86
CA LYS A 29 5.92 40.47 6.89
C LYS A 29 5.72 39.93 5.48
N SER A 30 6.62 39.05 5.05
CA SER A 30 6.43 38.28 3.82
C SER A 30 5.25 37.31 3.96
N VAL A 31 4.69 36.86 2.84
CA VAL A 31 3.67 35.80 2.83
C VAL A 31 4.20 34.50 3.47
N GLY A 32 5.48 34.18 3.28
CA GLY A 32 6.12 33.03 3.90
C GLY A 32 6.14 33.12 5.42
N LEU A 33 6.44 34.30 5.98
CA LEU A 33 6.41 34.51 7.43
C LEU A 33 4.99 34.36 7.99
N LEU A 34 3.98 34.89 7.29
CA LEU A 34 2.57 34.74 7.69
C LEU A 34 2.14 33.27 7.70
N ILE A 35 2.56 32.48 6.70
CA ILE A 35 2.27 31.04 6.65
C ILE A 35 2.99 30.32 7.79
N ASP A 36 4.28 30.59 8.03
CA ASP A 36 5.02 29.95 9.12
C ASP A 36 4.39 30.28 10.50
N GLU A 37 4.00 31.53 10.75
CA GLU A 37 3.28 31.95 11.96
C GLU A 37 1.89 31.29 12.08
N ALA A 38 1.18 31.13 10.97
CA ALA A 38 -0.11 30.42 10.93
C ALA A 38 0.05 28.93 11.30
N MET A 39 1.09 28.27 10.77
CA MET A 39 1.41 26.88 11.11
C MET A 39 1.69 26.73 12.61
N ASP A 40 2.47 27.63 13.20
CA ASP A 40 2.73 27.65 14.65
C ASP A 40 1.44 27.84 15.45
N ALA A 41 0.59 28.80 15.07
CA ALA A 41 -0.67 29.07 15.76
C ALA A 41 -1.63 27.87 15.71
N VAL A 42 -1.71 27.17 14.57
CA VAL A 42 -2.49 25.94 14.43
C VAL A 42 -1.91 24.83 15.30
N MET A 43 -0.60 24.60 15.32
CA MET A 43 0.01 23.58 16.17
C MET A 43 -0.19 23.85 17.66
N GLN A 44 -0.08 25.11 18.10
CA GLN A 44 -0.31 25.50 19.51
C GLN A 44 -1.76 25.26 19.94
N SER A 45 -2.71 25.50 19.03
CA SER A 45 -4.13 25.32 19.33
C SER A 45 -4.61 23.87 19.25
N ASN A 46 -3.82 22.99 18.63
CA ASN A 46 -4.21 21.62 18.33
C ASN A 46 -3.07 20.65 18.70
N PRO A 47 -3.05 20.12 19.93
CA PRO A 47 -1.96 19.27 20.43
C PRO A 47 -1.61 18.08 19.52
N GLN A 48 -2.60 17.50 18.82
CA GLN A 48 -2.38 16.41 17.86
C GLN A 48 -1.51 16.78 16.65
N LEU A 49 -1.42 18.06 16.29
CA LEU A 49 -0.57 18.57 15.20
C LEU A 49 0.79 19.06 15.69
N SER A 50 1.10 18.95 16.99
CA SER A 50 2.38 19.40 17.54
C SER A 50 3.58 18.78 16.81
N GLY A 51 4.50 19.63 16.36
CA GLY A 51 5.72 19.25 15.62
C GLY A 51 5.48 18.72 14.20
N THR A 52 4.23 18.79 13.71
CA THR A 52 3.83 18.21 12.42
C THR A 52 4.01 19.18 11.25
N LEU A 53 3.52 20.41 11.38
CA LEU A 53 3.40 21.34 10.26
C LEU A 53 4.76 21.97 9.91
N PRO A 54 5.09 22.12 8.61
CA PRO A 54 6.38 22.65 8.19
C PRO A 54 6.49 24.17 8.40
N ARG A 55 7.69 24.63 8.75
CA ARG A 55 8.06 26.05 8.87
C ARG A 55 9.19 26.36 7.90
N ILE A 56 8.87 26.31 6.62
CA ILE A 56 9.84 26.37 5.53
C ILE A 56 9.55 27.49 4.54
N PHE A 57 8.46 28.24 4.75
CA PHE A 57 7.93 29.14 3.73
C PHE A 57 8.63 30.50 3.75
N ASN A 58 9.23 30.91 4.87
CA ASN A 58 10.02 32.14 4.98
C ASN A 58 11.55 31.93 4.83
N LYS A 59 12.00 30.85 4.18
CA LYS A 59 13.43 30.63 3.95
C LYS A 59 13.93 31.43 2.74
N ASP A 60 15.20 31.84 2.76
CA ASP A 60 15.84 32.61 1.68
C ASP A 60 15.74 31.95 0.29
N ASN A 61 15.64 30.63 0.24
CA ASN A 61 15.51 29.86 -0.99
C ASN A 61 14.07 29.76 -1.53
N VAL A 62 13.10 30.44 -0.91
CA VAL A 62 11.70 30.48 -1.33
C VAL A 62 11.38 31.84 -1.94
N ASP A 63 11.08 31.86 -3.24
CA ASP A 63 10.61 33.05 -3.95
C ASP A 63 9.22 33.46 -3.44
N GLN A 64 9.19 34.54 -2.64
CA GLN A 64 7.97 35.03 -1.99
C GLN A 64 6.91 35.50 -2.99
N ARG A 65 7.30 35.96 -4.19
CA ARG A 65 6.34 36.34 -5.23
C ARG A 65 5.62 35.10 -5.77
N ARG A 66 6.37 34.04 -6.09
CA ARG A 66 5.78 32.77 -6.55
C ARG A 66 4.93 32.09 -5.47
N LEU A 67 5.34 32.21 -4.21
CA LEU A 67 4.55 31.70 -3.08
C LEU A 67 3.21 32.45 -2.97
N GLY A 68 3.20 33.77 -3.12
CA GLY A 68 1.97 34.56 -3.19
C GLY A 68 1.07 34.17 -4.37
N GLU A 69 1.66 34.00 -5.57
CA GLU A 69 0.93 33.51 -6.76
C GLU A 69 0.32 32.13 -6.54
N LEU A 70 0.98 31.25 -5.78
CA LEU A 70 0.45 29.93 -5.41
C LEU A 70 -0.74 30.05 -4.45
N VAL A 71 -0.67 30.95 -3.46
CA VAL A 71 -1.81 31.24 -2.56
C VAL A 71 -3.00 31.76 -3.38
N ASP A 72 -2.77 32.69 -4.29
CA ASP A 72 -3.80 33.23 -5.19
C ASP A 72 -4.41 32.13 -6.08
N LEU A 73 -3.59 31.23 -6.61
CA LEU A 73 -4.05 30.09 -7.40
C LEU A 73 -4.99 29.19 -6.61
N PHE A 74 -4.60 28.79 -5.39
CA PHE A 74 -5.47 27.98 -4.52
C PHE A 74 -6.72 28.74 -4.07
N ASN A 75 -6.65 30.06 -3.91
CA ASN A 75 -7.82 30.87 -3.56
C ASN A 75 -8.81 31.00 -4.74
N SER A 76 -8.29 31.02 -5.97
CA SER A 76 -9.10 31.03 -7.18
C SER A 76 -9.71 29.66 -7.52
N ALA A 77 -9.02 28.58 -7.14
CA ALA A 77 -9.53 27.22 -7.23
C ALA A 77 -10.71 27.09 -6.26
N ARG A 78 -11.94 27.04 -6.80
CA ARG A 78 -13.15 26.92 -5.99
C ARG A 78 -13.21 25.53 -5.36
N PHE A 79 -12.69 25.38 -4.14
CA PHE A 79 -12.86 24.17 -3.32
C PHE A 79 -14.24 24.07 -2.65
N ALA A 80 -15.18 24.96 -2.99
CA ALA A 80 -16.53 25.00 -2.43
C ALA A 80 -17.59 24.79 -3.51
N ALA A 81 -18.28 23.65 -3.44
CA ALA A 81 -19.72 23.66 -3.69
C ALA A 81 -20.35 24.57 -2.63
N GLN A 82 -21.11 25.58 -3.05
CA GLN A 82 -21.84 26.46 -2.15
C GLN A 82 -22.86 25.64 -1.32
N GLY A 83 -22.66 25.58 0.00
CA GLY A 83 -23.74 25.67 1.01
C GLY A 83 -24.81 24.58 1.09
N GLN A 84 -24.90 23.67 0.13
CA GLN A 84 -25.69 22.45 0.14
C GLN A 84 -24.87 21.44 -0.66
N SER A 85 -25.09 20.14 -0.44
CA SER A 85 -24.64 19.07 -1.33
C SER A 85 -24.40 19.61 -2.73
N GLY A 86 -23.14 19.60 -3.20
CA GLY A 86 -22.87 19.88 -4.60
C GLY A 86 -23.79 19.02 -5.46
N SER A 87 -23.91 19.30 -6.76
CA SER A 87 -24.79 18.51 -7.65
C SER A 87 -24.61 16.98 -7.56
N ASP A 88 -23.51 16.50 -6.94
CA ASP A 88 -23.20 15.09 -6.62
C ASP A 88 -23.09 14.74 -5.11
N GLY A 89 -23.47 15.59 -4.16
CA GLY A 89 -23.46 15.26 -2.72
C GLY A 89 -22.09 15.29 -1.99
N ARG A 90 -20.98 15.57 -2.69
CA ARG A 90 -19.60 15.50 -2.13
C ARG A 90 -19.25 16.67 -1.19
N ARG A 91 -18.59 16.39 -0.05
CA ARG A 91 -18.17 17.42 0.92
C ARG A 91 -16.86 18.09 0.49
N ALA A 92 -16.67 19.36 0.82
CA ALA A 92 -15.44 20.11 0.49
C ALA A 92 -14.15 19.50 1.10
N ARG A 93 -14.29 18.78 2.22
CA ARG A 93 -13.19 18.04 2.86
C ARG A 93 -12.66 16.93 1.95
N ASP A 94 -13.58 16.17 1.35
CA ASP A 94 -13.26 15.01 0.52
C ASP A 94 -12.46 15.45 -0.72
N LEU A 95 -12.86 16.55 -1.35
CA LEU A 95 -12.14 17.13 -2.49
C LEU A 95 -10.71 17.58 -2.12
N LEU A 96 -10.52 18.21 -0.96
CA LEU A 96 -9.19 18.60 -0.49
C LEU A 96 -8.31 17.38 -0.15
N GLY A 97 -8.92 16.32 0.39
CA GLY A 97 -8.27 15.03 0.61
C GLY A 97 -7.77 14.41 -0.70
N GLU A 98 -8.64 14.32 -1.71
CA GLU A 98 -8.30 13.81 -3.05
C GLU A 98 -7.17 14.62 -3.70
N VAL A 99 -7.21 15.95 -3.60
CA VAL A 99 -6.14 16.81 -4.14
C VAL A 99 -4.82 16.58 -3.39
N TYR A 100 -4.86 16.43 -2.06
CA TYR A 100 -3.67 16.13 -1.26
C TYR A 100 -3.05 14.78 -1.66
N GLU A 101 -3.87 13.73 -1.77
CA GLU A 101 -3.42 12.40 -2.21
C GLU A 101 -2.86 12.42 -3.63
N TYR A 102 -3.50 13.15 -4.55
CA TYR A 102 -3.00 13.33 -5.91
C TYR A 102 -1.59 13.94 -5.92
N PHE A 103 -1.38 15.04 -5.19
CA PHE A 103 -0.05 15.66 -5.12
C PHE A 103 0.96 14.74 -4.45
N LEU A 104 0.56 14.01 -3.40
CA LEU A 104 1.43 13.05 -2.73
C LEU A 104 1.90 11.93 -3.67
N GLU A 105 0.99 11.40 -4.50
CA GLU A 105 1.31 10.42 -5.55
C GLU A 105 2.27 11.02 -6.59
N LYS A 106 2.00 12.24 -7.09
CA LYS A 106 2.85 12.89 -8.10
C LYS A 106 4.25 13.20 -7.56
N PHE A 107 4.36 13.62 -6.30
CA PHE A 107 5.66 13.84 -5.67
C PHE A 107 6.41 12.52 -5.45
N ALA A 108 5.74 11.46 -5.01
CA ALA A 108 6.35 10.14 -4.89
C ALA A 108 6.87 9.62 -6.25
N ALA A 109 6.11 9.83 -7.33
CA ALA A 109 6.53 9.48 -8.68
C ALA A 109 7.74 10.30 -9.16
N ALA A 110 7.76 11.61 -8.89
CA ALA A 110 8.85 12.51 -9.27
C ALA A 110 10.15 12.27 -8.50
N GLU A 111 10.07 11.86 -7.22
CA GLU A 111 11.24 11.48 -6.41
C GLU A 111 11.83 10.11 -6.79
N GLY A 112 11.15 9.35 -7.65
CA GLY A 112 11.63 8.09 -8.22
C GLY A 112 11.79 6.97 -7.18
N LYS A 113 12.84 6.15 -7.32
CA LYS A 113 13.08 4.95 -6.49
C LYS A 113 13.12 5.21 -4.97
N ARG A 114 13.45 6.44 -4.55
CA ARG A 114 13.46 6.81 -3.13
C ARG A 114 12.09 7.21 -2.60
N GLY A 115 11.22 7.80 -3.42
CA GLY A 115 9.89 8.26 -2.98
C GLY A 115 8.84 7.16 -2.97
N GLY A 116 8.92 6.21 -3.90
CA GLY A 116 7.91 5.16 -4.04
C GLY A 116 8.10 3.91 -3.16
N GLU A 117 9.06 3.92 -2.24
CA GLU A 117 9.08 2.98 -1.10
C GLU A 117 8.03 3.37 -0.03
N TYR A 118 7.52 4.61 -0.07
CA TYR A 118 6.60 5.17 0.93
C TYR A 118 5.15 5.27 0.46
N PHE A 119 4.86 4.91 -0.79
CA PHE A 119 3.53 5.00 -1.38
C PHE A 119 3.10 3.66 -1.97
N THR A 120 1.96 3.16 -1.49
CA THR A 120 1.36 1.91 -1.97
C THR A 120 0.32 2.24 -3.04
N PRO A 121 0.33 1.61 -4.23
CA PRO A 121 -0.66 1.86 -5.27
C PRO A 121 -2.09 1.70 -4.75
N PRO A 122 -3.04 2.58 -5.11
CA PRO A 122 -4.42 2.53 -4.60
C PRO A 122 -5.12 1.18 -4.83
N SER A 123 -4.87 0.52 -5.95
CA SER A 123 -5.43 -0.80 -6.27
C SER A 123 -5.00 -1.88 -5.26
N VAL A 124 -3.73 -1.86 -4.83
CA VAL A 124 -3.20 -2.83 -3.85
C VAL A 124 -3.74 -2.55 -2.46
N VAL A 125 -3.85 -1.27 -2.08
CA VAL A 125 -4.47 -0.88 -0.82
C VAL A 125 -5.93 -1.33 -0.77
N ARG A 126 -6.67 -1.18 -1.88
CA ARG A 126 -8.06 -1.65 -1.96
C ARG A 126 -8.18 -3.16 -1.82
N VAL A 127 -7.31 -3.95 -2.46
CA VAL A 127 -7.29 -5.41 -2.22
C VAL A 127 -7.12 -5.73 -0.72
N LEU A 128 -6.19 -5.07 -0.02
CA LEU A 128 -6.01 -5.28 1.43
C LEU A 128 -7.29 -4.96 2.23
N VAL A 129 -7.87 -3.79 1.98
CA VAL A 129 -9.03 -3.29 2.73
C VAL A 129 -10.28 -4.11 2.44
N GLU A 130 -10.54 -4.44 1.18
CA GLU A 130 -11.71 -5.23 0.74
C GLU A 130 -11.67 -6.67 1.29
N LEU A 131 -10.49 -7.28 1.41
CA LEU A 131 -10.36 -8.63 1.99
C LEU A 131 -10.46 -8.63 3.51
N LEU A 132 -9.97 -7.58 4.19
CA LEU A 132 -9.99 -7.52 5.65
C LEU A 132 -11.27 -6.92 6.23
N GLN A 133 -11.95 -6.06 5.47
CA GLN A 133 -13.16 -5.33 5.88
C GLN A 133 -13.04 -4.73 7.30
N PRO A 134 -12.08 -3.82 7.56
CA PRO A 134 -11.86 -3.27 8.89
C PRO A 134 -12.95 -2.26 9.29
N THR A 135 -14.14 -2.74 9.64
CA THR A 135 -15.33 -1.90 9.91
C THR A 135 -15.31 -1.24 11.29
N SER A 136 -14.66 -1.86 12.27
CA SER A 136 -14.55 -1.38 13.65
C SER A 136 -13.29 -1.94 14.33
N GLY A 137 -12.88 -1.35 15.45
CA GLY A 137 -11.77 -1.84 16.26
C GLY A 137 -10.42 -1.20 15.91
N ARG A 138 -9.33 -1.83 16.34
CA ARG A 138 -7.98 -1.25 16.26
C ARG A 138 -7.32 -1.65 14.95
N VAL A 139 -7.01 -0.66 14.11
CA VAL A 139 -6.30 -0.83 12.84
C VAL A 139 -4.87 -0.34 12.99
N TYR A 140 -3.90 -1.19 12.67
CA TYR A 140 -2.47 -0.91 12.85
C TYR A 140 -1.67 -1.04 11.55
N ASP A 141 -0.73 -0.12 11.34
CA ASP A 141 0.31 -0.24 10.31
C ASP A 141 1.70 0.07 10.91
N PRO A 142 2.59 -0.94 11.03
CA PRO A 142 3.92 -0.77 11.61
C PRO A 142 4.92 -0.01 10.73
N ALA A 143 4.58 0.29 9.48
CA ALA A 143 5.37 1.03 8.51
C ALA A 143 4.44 1.93 7.67
N CYS A 144 3.74 2.83 8.36
CA CYS A 144 2.52 3.46 7.83
C CYS A 144 2.72 4.42 6.67
N GLY A 145 3.96 4.79 6.34
CA GLY A 145 4.26 5.70 5.25
C GLY A 145 3.45 6.97 5.39
N SER A 146 2.74 7.34 4.32
CA SER A 146 1.84 8.51 4.28
C SER A 146 0.44 8.27 4.86
N SER A 147 0.18 7.13 5.50
CA SER A 147 -1.14 6.72 6.01
C SER A 147 -2.21 6.48 4.94
N GLY A 148 -1.82 6.23 3.69
CA GLY A 148 -2.77 5.92 2.61
C GLY A 148 -3.65 4.70 2.89
N MET A 149 -3.15 3.70 3.64
CA MET A 149 -3.95 2.54 4.04
C MET A 149 -5.11 2.91 4.98
N PHE A 150 -4.88 3.81 5.94
CA PHE A 150 -5.94 4.25 6.87
C PHE A 150 -6.99 5.09 6.18
N VAL A 151 -6.57 5.97 5.26
CA VAL A 151 -7.50 6.78 4.45
C VAL A 151 -8.38 5.88 3.59
N GLN A 152 -7.83 4.82 2.99
CA GLN A 152 -8.67 3.88 2.24
C GLN A 152 -9.58 3.03 3.13
N ALA A 153 -9.13 2.65 4.33
CA ALA A 153 -10.00 1.96 5.28
C ALA A 153 -11.24 2.80 5.62
N GLU A 154 -11.08 4.10 5.84
CA GLU A 154 -12.20 5.02 6.06
C GLU A 154 -13.12 5.10 4.83
N LYS A 155 -12.56 5.31 3.63
CA LYS A 155 -13.35 5.37 2.39
C LYS A 155 -14.17 4.10 2.15
N PHE A 156 -13.60 2.94 2.48
CA PHE A 156 -14.32 1.67 2.43
C PHE A 156 -15.51 1.64 3.41
N ILE A 157 -15.31 2.09 4.65
CA ILE A 157 -16.38 2.16 5.66
C ILE A 157 -17.49 3.10 5.20
N ASP A 158 -17.14 4.30 4.74
CA ASP A 158 -18.10 5.29 4.25
C ASP A 158 -18.93 4.74 3.07
N ALA A 159 -18.32 3.94 2.19
CA ALA A 159 -18.98 3.34 1.04
C ALA A 159 -19.94 2.18 1.40
N HIS A 160 -19.65 1.40 2.44
CA HIS A 160 -20.38 0.16 2.75
C HIS A 160 -21.27 0.24 4.01
N HIS A 161 -20.95 1.10 4.97
CA HIS A 161 -21.59 1.11 6.30
C HIS A 161 -22.14 2.47 6.74
N GLY A 162 -22.01 3.50 5.90
CA GLY A 162 -22.51 4.86 6.16
C GLY A 162 -21.53 5.73 6.96
N GLU A 163 -21.98 6.92 7.40
CA GLU A 163 -21.10 7.89 8.06
C GLU A 163 -20.65 7.45 9.46
N GLY A 164 -19.33 7.43 9.67
CA GLY A 164 -18.70 7.26 10.98
C GLY A 164 -17.95 5.94 11.07
N SER A 165 -16.63 6.03 11.24
CA SER A 165 -15.80 4.86 11.49
C SER A 165 -15.61 4.63 12.99
N ASP A 166 -15.82 3.39 13.44
CA ASP A 166 -15.48 2.96 14.81
C ASP A 166 -14.06 2.36 14.86
N ILE A 167 -13.19 2.82 13.95
CA ILE A 167 -11.80 2.38 13.88
C ILE A 167 -10.91 3.30 14.71
N SER A 168 -10.01 2.69 15.48
CA SER A 168 -8.92 3.37 16.15
C SER A 168 -7.63 3.12 15.38
N VAL A 169 -7.05 4.18 14.80
CA VAL A 169 -5.85 4.11 13.96
C VAL A 169 -4.58 4.16 14.80
N TYR A 170 -3.67 3.22 14.57
CA TYR A 170 -2.34 3.17 15.17
C TYR A 170 -1.30 2.99 14.08
N GLY A 171 -0.17 3.68 14.16
CA GLY A 171 0.87 3.50 13.17
C GLY A 171 2.26 3.88 13.65
N GLN A 172 3.26 3.52 12.86
CA GLN A 172 4.64 3.92 13.11
C GLN A 172 5.36 4.13 11.77
N GLU A 173 6.21 5.16 11.73
CA GLU A 173 6.99 5.53 10.55
C GLU A 173 8.41 5.91 10.97
N LEU A 174 9.40 5.44 10.21
CA LEU A 174 10.81 5.67 10.46
C LEU A 174 11.27 7.06 10.01
N ASN A 175 10.73 7.58 8.92
CA ASN A 175 11.15 8.83 8.32
C ASN A 175 10.37 10.01 8.91
N GLU A 176 11.08 11.00 9.47
CA GLU A 176 10.46 12.21 10.04
C GLU A 176 9.55 12.95 9.06
N ARG A 177 9.97 13.10 7.80
CA ARG A 177 9.19 13.83 6.79
C ARG A 177 7.93 13.06 6.44
N THR A 178 8.04 11.76 6.22
CA THR A 178 6.92 10.88 5.90
C THR A 178 5.92 10.82 7.06
N TRP A 179 6.40 10.72 8.31
CA TRP A 179 5.57 10.77 9.51
C TRP A 179 4.78 12.08 9.62
N ARG A 180 5.40 13.23 9.29
CA ARG A 180 4.67 14.52 9.23
C ARG A 180 3.60 14.52 8.14
N LEU A 181 3.93 14.02 6.95
CA LEU A 181 2.97 13.89 5.83
C LEU A 181 1.77 13.02 6.21
N SER A 182 2.02 11.92 6.91
CA SER A 182 0.99 11.01 7.42
C SER A 182 0.08 11.68 8.45
N LYS A 183 0.63 12.41 9.44
CA LYS A 183 -0.19 13.17 10.40
C LYS A 183 -1.05 14.24 9.73
N MET A 184 -0.54 14.91 8.70
CA MET A 184 -1.33 15.86 7.90
C MET A 184 -2.41 15.14 7.08
N ASN A 185 -2.07 13.99 6.49
CA ASN A 185 -3.01 13.21 5.68
C ASN A 185 -4.22 12.74 6.51
N LEU A 186 -3.96 12.20 7.70
CA LEU A 186 -5.01 11.81 8.64
C LEU A 186 -5.88 13.03 9.04
N ALA A 187 -5.25 14.16 9.36
CA ALA A 187 -5.96 15.37 9.75
C ALA A 187 -6.88 15.93 8.65
N ILE A 188 -6.44 15.89 7.38
CA ILE A 188 -7.22 16.35 6.22
C ILE A 188 -8.46 15.48 6.02
N HIS A 189 -8.31 14.16 6.17
CA HIS A 189 -9.43 13.21 6.08
C HIS A 189 -10.32 13.22 7.32
N GLY A 190 -9.88 13.85 8.42
CA GLY A 190 -10.65 13.91 9.67
C GLY A 190 -10.43 12.69 10.57
N LEU A 191 -9.46 11.85 10.24
CA LEU A 191 -9.05 10.70 11.02
C LEU A 191 -8.15 11.11 12.18
N SER A 192 -8.43 10.55 13.36
CA SER A 192 -7.55 10.65 14.52
C SER A 192 -6.76 9.35 14.65
N GLY A 193 -5.42 9.44 14.64
CA GLY A 193 -4.57 8.27 14.76
C GLY A 193 -3.40 8.47 15.73
N ASN A 194 -3.04 7.41 16.44
CA ASN A 194 -1.86 7.37 17.29
C ASN A 194 -0.66 6.86 16.48
N LEU A 195 0.13 7.78 15.93
CA LEU A 195 1.36 7.46 15.18
C LEU A 195 2.62 7.46 16.04
N GLY A 196 2.46 7.34 17.36
CA GLY A 196 3.50 7.56 18.34
C GLY A 196 3.82 9.05 18.56
N PRO A 197 4.62 9.37 19.60
CA PRO A 197 4.98 10.76 19.93
C PRO A 197 6.00 11.38 18.95
N ARG A 198 6.69 10.54 18.17
CA ARG A 198 7.67 10.91 17.14
C ARG A 198 7.87 9.74 16.17
N TRP A 199 8.53 9.99 15.05
CA TRP A 199 9.02 8.94 14.16
C TRP A 199 10.03 8.01 14.88
N GLY A 200 10.16 6.77 14.40
CA GLY A 200 11.11 5.82 14.95
C GLY A 200 11.10 4.46 14.26
N ASP A 201 12.22 3.76 14.36
CA ASP A 201 12.38 2.39 13.83
C ASP A 201 11.54 1.39 14.64
N THR A 202 10.64 0.67 13.97
CA THR A 202 9.72 -0.30 14.57
C THR A 202 10.42 -1.50 15.20
N PHE A 203 11.59 -1.90 14.69
CA PHE A 203 12.39 -2.98 15.26
C PHE A 203 13.21 -2.50 16.45
N ALA A 204 13.86 -1.34 16.36
CA ALA A 204 14.68 -0.79 17.45
C ALA A 204 13.83 -0.32 18.64
N ARG A 205 12.66 0.26 18.34
CA ARG A 205 11.75 0.80 19.35
C ARG A 205 10.31 0.74 18.85
N ASP A 206 9.64 -0.31 19.27
CA ASP A 206 8.19 -0.42 19.14
C ASP A 206 7.51 0.68 19.97
N LEU A 207 6.80 1.60 19.28
CA LEU A 207 6.06 2.69 19.94
C LEU A 207 4.70 2.23 20.47
N HIS A 208 4.28 1.01 20.13
CA HIS A 208 2.98 0.43 20.51
C HIS A 208 3.16 -0.97 21.12
N PRO A 209 4.04 -1.17 22.13
CA PRO A 209 4.45 -2.49 22.61
C PRO A 209 3.27 -3.36 23.06
N ASP A 210 2.29 -2.75 23.74
CA ASP A 210 1.13 -3.44 24.30
C ASP A 210 -0.08 -3.52 23.35
N LEU A 211 0.05 -3.00 22.13
CA LEU A 211 -1.05 -3.00 21.16
C LEU A 211 -1.37 -4.42 20.70
N GLN A 212 -2.65 -4.76 20.83
CA GLN A 212 -3.28 -5.93 20.23
C GLN A 212 -4.27 -5.39 19.19
N ALA A 213 -3.91 -5.41 17.91
CA ALA A 213 -4.72 -4.88 16.82
C ALA A 213 -5.71 -5.94 16.33
N ASP A 214 -6.91 -5.48 15.99
CA ASP A 214 -7.95 -6.32 15.38
C ASP A 214 -7.65 -6.49 13.88
N PHE A 215 -7.10 -5.45 13.25
CA PHE A 215 -6.62 -5.47 11.87
C PHE A 215 -5.21 -4.91 11.76
N VAL A 216 -4.33 -5.58 11.02
CA VAL A 216 -3.03 -5.04 10.64
C VAL A 216 -2.92 -5.00 9.12
N MET A 217 -2.72 -3.82 8.56
CA MET A 217 -2.53 -3.62 7.11
C MET A 217 -1.21 -2.93 6.90
N SER A 218 -0.34 -3.48 6.06
CA SER A 218 0.97 -2.88 5.85
C SER A 218 1.60 -3.22 4.50
N ASN A 219 2.40 -2.28 4.01
CA ASN A 219 3.33 -2.48 2.90
C ASN A 219 4.73 -2.03 3.36
N PRO A 220 5.41 -2.85 4.18
CA PRO A 220 6.70 -2.49 4.72
C PRO A 220 7.78 -2.49 3.62
N PRO A 221 8.93 -1.82 3.84
CA PRO A 221 10.00 -1.82 2.86
C PRO A 221 10.57 -3.24 2.69
N PHE A 222 10.74 -3.66 1.44
CA PHE A 222 11.18 -5.02 1.11
C PHE A 222 12.70 -5.18 1.20
N ASN A 223 13.16 -6.37 1.59
CA ASN A 223 14.55 -6.81 1.51
C ASN A 223 15.56 -5.88 2.21
N ILE A 224 15.15 -5.24 3.31
CA ILE A 224 16.01 -4.37 4.11
C ILE A 224 17.15 -5.20 4.70
N LYS A 225 18.38 -4.79 4.43
CA LYS A 225 19.60 -5.46 4.93
C LYS A 225 20.07 -4.90 6.28
N ASP A 226 20.00 -3.59 6.45
CA ASP A 226 20.54 -2.90 7.63
C ASP A 226 19.42 -2.54 8.62
N TRP A 227 18.67 -3.54 9.08
CA TRP A 227 17.58 -3.34 10.03
C TRP A 227 18.05 -3.56 11.48
N ALA A 228 17.36 -2.95 12.45
CA ALA A 228 17.71 -3.02 13.87
C ALA A 228 17.43 -4.42 14.47
N ARG A 229 18.29 -5.38 14.16
CA ARG A 229 18.15 -6.78 14.53
C ARG A 229 18.65 -7.07 15.94
N ASN A 230 17.81 -7.72 16.73
CA ASN A 230 18.17 -8.31 18.02
C ASN A 230 17.71 -9.77 18.04
N GLU A 231 18.62 -10.74 18.14
CA GLU A 231 18.26 -12.17 18.08
C GLU A 231 17.42 -12.64 19.27
N ALA A 232 17.52 -11.95 20.41
CA ALA A 232 16.79 -12.28 21.64
C ALA A 232 15.39 -11.62 21.70
N ASP A 233 14.95 -10.97 20.64
CA ASP A 233 13.66 -10.29 20.63
C ASP A 233 12.50 -11.29 20.71
N PRO A 234 11.53 -11.09 21.63
CA PRO A 234 10.40 -12.00 21.81
C PRO A 234 9.47 -12.09 20.60
N ARG A 235 9.56 -11.15 19.64
CA ARG A 235 8.78 -11.21 18.39
C ARG A 235 9.16 -12.39 17.51
N TRP A 236 10.37 -12.95 17.63
CA TRP A 236 10.88 -14.03 16.76
C TRP A 236 10.40 -15.42 17.16
N ARG A 237 9.08 -15.57 17.41
CA ARG A 237 8.44 -16.81 17.88
C ARG A 237 8.68 -18.00 16.94
N PHE A 238 8.78 -17.76 15.64
CA PHE A 238 8.90 -18.81 14.61
C PHE A 238 10.35 -18.97 14.11
N GLY A 239 11.30 -18.30 14.78
CA GLY A 239 12.72 -18.31 14.46
C GLY A 239 13.25 -16.92 14.13
N VAL A 240 14.55 -16.74 14.36
CA VAL A 240 15.22 -15.45 14.18
C VAL A 240 15.30 -15.09 12.68
N PRO A 241 14.75 -13.95 12.24
CA PRO A 241 14.85 -13.50 10.85
C PRO A 241 16.31 -13.30 10.42
N PRO A 242 16.61 -13.49 9.12
CA PRO A 242 17.96 -13.32 8.60
C PRO A 242 18.46 -11.87 8.73
N ALA A 243 19.76 -11.73 9.01
CA ALA A 243 20.38 -10.42 9.19
C ALA A 243 20.29 -9.54 7.94
N ASN A 244 20.33 -10.14 6.75
CA ASN A 244 20.33 -9.43 5.47
C ASN A 244 18.94 -9.34 4.81
N ASN A 245 17.86 -9.68 5.51
CA ASN A 245 16.50 -9.51 4.98
C ASN A 245 15.45 -9.38 6.10
N ALA A 246 14.83 -8.19 6.22
CA ALA A 246 13.80 -7.92 7.23
C ALA A 246 12.39 -8.43 6.89
N ASN A 247 12.14 -9.08 5.74
CA ASN A 247 10.77 -9.49 5.35
C ASN A 247 10.07 -10.34 6.43
N TYR A 248 10.74 -11.39 6.92
CA TYR A 248 10.21 -12.23 7.99
C TYR A 248 10.29 -11.57 9.39
N ALA A 249 11.06 -10.48 9.54
CA ALA A 249 10.99 -9.66 10.74
C ALA A 249 9.68 -8.85 10.77
N TRP A 250 9.28 -8.26 9.64
CA TRP A 250 7.99 -7.57 9.50
C TRP A 250 6.81 -8.51 9.71
N ILE A 251 6.80 -9.69 9.06
CA ILE A 251 5.74 -10.69 9.23
C ILE A 251 5.60 -11.07 10.71
N GLN A 252 6.70 -11.39 11.39
CA GLN A 252 6.65 -11.79 12.80
C GLN A 252 6.26 -10.63 13.73
N HIS A 253 6.69 -9.40 13.44
CA HIS A 253 6.22 -8.20 14.16
C HIS A 253 4.71 -8.04 14.02
N ILE A 254 4.16 -8.13 12.81
CA ILE A 254 2.72 -8.06 12.54
C ILE A 254 1.95 -9.14 13.30
N LEU A 255 2.40 -10.40 13.23
CA LEU A 255 1.77 -11.52 13.95
C LEU A 255 1.79 -11.32 15.47
N SER A 256 2.85 -10.70 16.01
CA SER A 256 2.96 -10.38 17.44
C SER A 256 1.94 -9.34 17.91
N LYS A 257 1.46 -8.50 16.98
CA LYS A 257 0.51 -7.41 17.24
C LYS A 257 -0.94 -7.80 17.08
N LEU A 258 -1.24 -8.96 16.51
CA LEU A 258 -2.63 -9.38 16.33
C LEU A 258 -3.29 -9.75 17.66
N ALA A 259 -4.47 -9.19 17.92
CA ALA A 259 -5.38 -9.66 18.96
C ALA A 259 -5.79 -11.13 18.71
N PRO A 260 -6.33 -11.86 19.70
CA PRO A 260 -6.71 -13.28 19.53
C PRO A 260 -7.65 -13.58 18.35
N GLY A 261 -8.55 -12.66 17.98
CA GLY A 261 -9.39 -12.76 16.77
C GLY A 261 -8.91 -11.90 15.60
N GLY A 262 -7.70 -11.34 15.69
CA GLY A 262 -7.19 -10.38 14.74
C GLY A 262 -6.76 -10.99 13.42
N GLN A 263 -6.81 -10.16 12.38
CA GLN A 263 -6.41 -10.50 11.02
C GLN A 263 -5.38 -9.49 10.48
N ALA A 264 -4.54 -9.94 9.55
CA ALA A 264 -3.59 -9.07 8.90
C ALA A 264 -3.54 -9.29 7.40
N GLY A 265 -3.21 -8.24 6.66
CA GLY A 265 -2.82 -8.28 5.27
C GLY A 265 -1.50 -7.53 5.10
N VAL A 266 -0.49 -8.17 4.52
CA VAL A 266 0.82 -7.56 4.33
C VAL A 266 1.36 -7.80 2.93
N VAL A 267 1.77 -6.72 2.27
CA VAL A 267 2.45 -6.78 0.98
C VAL A 267 3.89 -7.22 1.20
N MET A 268 4.36 -8.18 0.41
CA MET A 268 5.71 -8.71 0.46
C MET A 268 6.24 -8.97 -0.95
N ALA A 269 7.57 -8.92 -1.12
CA ALA A 269 8.21 -9.40 -2.35
C ALA A 269 7.92 -10.90 -2.57
N ASN A 270 7.74 -11.32 -3.83
CA ASN A 270 7.40 -12.71 -4.17
C ASN A 270 8.38 -13.75 -3.62
N GLY A 271 9.66 -13.38 -3.45
CA GLY A 271 10.66 -14.26 -2.85
C GLY A 271 10.29 -14.75 -1.44
N SER A 272 9.48 -13.97 -0.70
CA SER A 272 8.98 -14.37 0.63
C SER A 272 8.23 -15.71 0.61
N MET A 273 7.53 -16.02 -0.48
CA MET A 273 6.67 -17.22 -0.59
C MET A 273 7.47 -18.53 -0.71
N SER A 274 8.74 -18.50 -1.13
CA SER A 274 9.45 -19.72 -1.52
C SER A 274 10.95 -19.74 -1.19
N SER A 275 11.55 -18.60 -0.85
CA SER A 275 12.98 -18.55 -0.52
C SER A 275 13.31 -19.42 0.70
N ASN A 276 14.38 -20.20 0.58
CA ASN A 276 14.98 -20.95 1.69
C ASN A 276 16.28 -20.29 2.20
N SER A 277 16.62 -19.10 1.68
CA SER A 277 17.81 -18.35 2.08
C SER A 277 17.71 -17.90 3.54
N GLY A 278 18.82 -17.93 4.27
CA GLY A 278 18.89 -17.35 5.62
C GLY A 278 17.93 -17.94 6.66
N GLY A 279 17.38 -19.15 6.42
CA GLY A 279 16.43 -19.81 7.32
C GLY A 279 14.96 -19.42 7.11
N GLU A 280 14.64 -18.63 6.08
CA GLU A 280 13.27 -18.19 5.76
C GLU A 280 12.31 -19.38 5.56
N GLY A 281 12.77 -20.47 4.94
CA GLY A 281 11.97 -21.68 4.75
C GLY A 281 11.49 -22.31 6.05
N ARG A 282 12.34 -22.33 7.08
CA ARG A 282 11.96 -22.83 8.41
C ARG A 282 10.94 -21.91 9.08
N ILE A 283 11.18 -20.59 9.05
CA ILE A 283 10.24 -19.62 9.65
C ILE A 283 8.87 -19.73 8.97
N ARG A 284 8.85 -19.85 7.64
CA ARG A 284 7.62 -20.07 6.85
C ARG A 284 6.90 -21.33 7.27
N ALA A 285 7.60 -22.46 7.38
CA ALA A 285 7.04 -23.73 7.80
C ALA A 285 6.39 -23.62 9.19
N GLU A 286 7.07 -23.01 10.16
CA GLU A 286 6.55 -22.82 11.51
C GLU A 286 5.30 -21.91 11.56
N ILE A 287 5.24 -20.85 10.73
CA ILE A 287 4.06 -19.98 10.63
C ILE A 287 2.86 -20.73 10.01
N VAL A 288 3.11 -21.59 9.01
CA VAL A 288 2.08 -22.43 8.36
C VAL A 288 1.58 -23.51 9.30
N GLU A 289 2.48 -24.21 10.00
CA GLU A 289 2.13 -25.25 10.99
C GLU A 289 1.40 -24.68 12.21
N ALA A 290 1.62 -23.40 12.52
CA ALA A 290 0.82 -22.66 13.51
C ALA A 290 -0.57 -22.23 12.99
N ASP A 291 -0.92 -22.62 11.76
CA ASP A 291 -2.19 -22.34 11.10
C ASP A 291 -2.54 -20.84 11.00
N LEU A 292 -1.53 -19.98 10.84
CA LEU A 292 -1.74 -18.52 10.84
C LEU A 292 -1.98 -17.91 9.46
N VAL A 293 -1.44 -18.52 8.39
CA VAL A 293 -1.60 -18.01 7.02
C VAL A 293 -3.01 -18.33 6.54
N SER A 294 -3.86 -17.35 6.28
CA SER A 294 -5.25 -17.59 5.81
C SER A 294 -5.36 -17.58 4.29
N CYS A 295 -4.70 -16.63 3.61
CA CYS A 295 -4.74 -16.51 2.16
C CYS A 295 -3.45 -15.95 1.60
N MET A 296 -3.08 -16.41 0.40
CA MET A 296 -1.94 -15.93 -0.38
C MET A 296 -2.44 -15.39 -1.71
N VAL A 297 -2.16 -14.12 -2.00
CA VAL A 297 -2.53 -13.49 -3.28
C VAL A 297 -1.28 -13.12 -4.05
N ALA A 298 -1.07 -13.73 -5.22
CA ALA A 298 -0.03 -13.30 -6.15
C ALA A 298 -0.58 -12.18 -7.03
N LEU A 299 0.01 -10.99 -6.97
CA LEU A 299 -0.48 -9.83 -7.72
C LEU A 299 0.23 -9.69 -9.07
N PRO A 300 -0.39 -9.01 -10.06
CA PRO A 300 0.27 -8.65 -11.30
C PRO A 300 1.57 -7.88 -11.10
N THR A 301 2.49 -8.05 -12.04
CA THR A 301 3.65 -7.17 -12.15
C THR A 301 3.23 -5.76 -12.57
N GLN A 302 4.11 -4.77 -12.42
CA GLN A 302 3.89 -3.39 -12.88
C GLN A 302 2.77 -2.61 -12.15
N LEU A 303 2.23 -3.14 -11.05
CA LEU A 303 1.37 -2.35 -10.16
C LEU A 303 2.16 -1.25 -9.43
N PHE A 304 3.42 -1.52 -9.09
CA PHE A 304 4.30 -0.57 -8.42
C PHE A 304 5.17 0.15 -9.45
N ARG A 305 4.98 1.46 -9.63
CA ARG A 305 5.85 2.26 -10.51
C ARG A 305 7.30 2.34 -10.04
N SER A 306 7.52 2.26 -8.73
CA SER A 306 8.81 2.49 -8.08
C SER A 306 9.71 1.27 -8.05
N THR A 307 9.15 0.07 -8.25
CA THR A 307 9.90 -1.19 -8.18
C THR A 307 9.42 -2.18 -9.23
N THR A 308 10.37 -2.87 -9.85
CA THR A 308 10.09 -4.01 -10.75
C THR A 308 9.96 -5.32 -9.97
N ILE A 309 10.14 -5.29 -8.65
CA ILE A 309 10.02 -6.47 -7.79
C ILE A 309 8.55 -6.91 -7.81
N PRO A 310 8.25 -8.13 -8.30
CA PRO A 310 6.91 -8.69 -8.19
C PRO A 310 6.53 -8.87 -6.72
N VAL A 311 5.30 -8.53 -6.38
CA VAL A 311 4.79 -8.60 -5.01
C VAL A 311 3.62 -9.57 -4.88
N CYS A 312 3.43 -10.01 -3.65
CA CYS A 312 2.31 -10.82 -3.19
C CYS A 312 1.74 -10.19 -1.94
N VAL A 313 0.53 -10.61 -1.57
CA VAL A 313 -0.09 -10.23 -0.30
C VAL A 313 -0.27 -11.50 0.52
N TRP A 314 0.27 -11.48 1.74
CA TRP A 314 0.01 -12.49 2.74
C TRP A 314 -1.14 -12.03 3.62
N PHE A 315 -2.15 -12.86 3.76
CA PHE A 315 -3.21 -12.69 4.72
C PHE A 315 -3.03 -13.67 5.87
N PHE A 316 -3.25 -13.18 7.09
CA PHE A 316 -3.18 -13.95 8.32
C PHE A 316 -4.48 -13.81 9.10
N ALA A 317 -4.83 -14.87 9.84
CA ALA A 317 -5.91 -14.83 10.81
C ALA A 317 -5.50 -15.69 12.02
N LYS A 318 -5.71 -15.17 13.24
CA LYS A 318 -5.51 -15.99 14.46
C LYS A 318 -6.65 -16.97 14.72
N ASP A 319 -7.84 -16.69 14.18
CA ASP A 319 -8.98 -17.59 14.18
C ASP A 319 -9.53 -17.75 12.76
N LYS A 320 -9.45 -18.98 12.23
CA LYS A 320 -9.95 -19.34 10.92
C LYS A 320 -11.34 -19.97 10.96
N GLY A 321 -11.91 -20.24 12.12
CA GLY A 321 -13.22 -20.87 12.26
C GLY A 321 -13.31 -22.18 11.47
N VAL A 322 -14.30 -22.27 10.56
CA VAL A 322 -14.54 -23.46 9.73
C VAL A 322 -13.43 -23.77 8.72
N ARG A 323 -12.49 -22.84 8.50
CA ARG A 323 -11.34 -22.99 7.59
C ARG A 323 -10.02 -23.28 8.30
N ALA A 324 -10.07 -23.73 9.56
CA ALA A 324 -8.88 -24.16 10.27
C ALA A 324 -8.18 -25.30 9.52
N GLY A 325 -6.85 -25.21 9.38
CA GLY A 325 -6.05 -26.16 8.62
C GLY A 325 -6.07 -25.96 7.09
N GLU A 326 -6.72 -24.91 6.60
CA GLU A 326 -6.78 -24.56 5.17
C GLU A 326 -6.12 -23.20 4.90
N VAL A 327 -5.57 -23.06 3.69
CA VAL A 327 -5.03 -21.79 3.15
C VAL A 327 -5.55 -21.60 1.74
N LEU A 328 -6.17 -20.45 1.49
CA LEU A 328 -6.62 -20.08 0.15
C LEU A 328 -5.47 -19.48 -0.68
N PHE A 329 -5.22 -20.04 -1.85
CA PHE A 329 -4.30 -19.47 -2.84
C PHE A 329 -5.08 -18.78 -3.94
N ILE A 330 -4.77 -17.51 -4.23
CA ILE A 330 -5.33 -16.74 -5.35
C ILE A 330 -4.18 -16.28 -6.26
N ASP A 331 -4.25 -16.66 -7.53
CA ASP A 331 -3.34 -16.21 -8.57
C ASP A 331 -3.98 -15.10 -9.40
N ALA A 332 -3.77 -13.87 -8.98
CA ALA A 332 -4.28 -12.69 -9.65
C ALA A 332 -3.31 -12.14 -10.70
N ARG A 333 -2.20 -12.83 -11.02
CA ARG A 333 -1.11 -12.27 -11.86
C ARG A 333 -1.56 -11.83 -13.27
N ASN A 334 -2.61 -12.47 -13.79
CA ASN A 334 -3.16 -12.19 -15.12
C ASN A 334 -4.27 -11.11 -15.12
N LEU A 335 -4.70 -10.63 -13.95
CA LEU A 335 -5.70 -9.57 -13.82
C LEU A 335 -5.13 -8.18 -14.12
N GLY A 336 -6.01 -7.19 -14.22
CA GLY A 336 -5.63 -5.79 -14.45
C GLY A 336 -5.44 -5.43 -15.91
N HIS A 337 -5.33 -4.12 -16.14
CA HIS A 337 -5.15 -3.49 -17.44
C HIS A 337 -3.93 -2.57 -17.43
N MET A 338 -3.29 -2.41 -18.59
CA MET A 338 -2.17 -1.48 -18.74
C MET A 338 -2.70 -0.04 -18.76
N VAL A 339 -2.25 0.78 -17.81
CA VAL A 339 -2.53 2.23 -17.78
C VAL A 339 -1.63 2.95 -18.79
N ASP A 340 -0.36 2.54 -18.84
CA ASP A 340 0.60 2.92 -19.86
C ASP A 340 1.54 1.73 -20.17
N ARG A 341 2.67 1.94 -20.84
CA ARG A 341 3.60 0.83 -21.17
C ARG A 341 4.31 0.22 -19.95
N ALA A 342 4.39 0.95 -18.84
CA ALA A 342 5.18 0.63 -17.66
C ALA A 342 4.31 0.36 -16.42
N GLU A 343 3.04 0.76 -16.43
CA GLU A 343 2.11 0.64 -15.30
C GLU A 343 0.89 -0.20 -15.63
N ARG A 344 0.53 -1.07 -14.69
CA ARG A 344 -0.72 -1.82 -14.65
C ARG A 344 -1.57 -1.33 -13.47
N ALA A 345 -2.89 -1.36 -13.62
CA ALA A 345 -3.85 -1.14 -12.55
C ALA A 345 -4.87 -2.29 -12.50
N LEU A 346 -5.48 -2.50 -11.33
CA LEU A 346 -6.63 -3.38 -11.16
C LEU A 346 -7.90 -2.54 -11.30
N SER A 347 -8.90 -3.04 -12.02
CA SER A 347 -10.23 -2.45 -12.06
C SER A 347 -11.01 -2.75 -10.78
N ASP A 348 -12.18 -2.13 -10.62
CA ASP A 348 -13.12 -2.46 -9.55
C ASP A 348 -13.54 -3.94 -9.63
N ASP A 349 -13.83 -4.43 -10.84
CA ASP A 349 -14.21 -5.82 -11.08
C ASP A 349 -13.08 -6.81 -10.73
N ASP A 350 -11.82 -6.46 -11.02
CA ASP A 350 -10.66 -7.28 -10.64
C ASP A 350 -10.57 -7.40 -9.11
N ILE A 351 -10.74 -6.29 -8.39
CA ILE A 351 -10.67 -6.24 -6.93
C ILE A 351 -11.85 -7.00 -6.31
N ALA A 352 -13.06 -6.77 -6.82
CA ALA A 352 -14.28 -7.46 -6.40
C ALA A 352 -14.16 -8.97 -6.62
N LYS A 353 -13.58 -9.42 -7.73
CA LYS A 353 -13.32 -10.84 -7.99
C LYS A 353 -12.38 -11.45 -6.94
N ILE A 354 -11.28 -10.78 -6.61
CA ILE A 354 -10.33 -11.26 -5.59
C ILE A 354 -11.00 -11.31 -4.21
N ALA A 355 -11.67 -10.22 -3.80
CA ALA A 355 -12.32 -10.11 -2.50
C ALA A 355 -13.50 -11.08 -2.34
N GLY A 356 -14.38 -11.13 -3.33
CA GLY A 356 -15.54 -12.03 -3.35
C GLY A 356 -15.13 -13.51 -3.26
N THR A 357 -14.04 -13.90 -3.93
CA THR A 357 -13.49 -15.27 -3.83
C THR A 357 -13.02 -15.59 -2.42
N PHE A 358 -12.32 -14.66 -1.76
CA PHE A 358 -11.87 -14.83 -0.39
C PHE A 358 -13.05 -14.90 0.60
N HIS A 359 -14.05 -14.04 0.45
CA HIS A 359 -15.22 -14.00 1.33
C HIS A 359 -16.13 -15.22 1.18
N ALA A 360 -16.37 -15.67 -0.06
CA ALA A 360 -17.06 -16.93 -0.33
C ALA A 360 -16.30 -18.11 0.30
N TRP A 361 -14.97 -18.14 0.18
CA TRP A 361 -14.16 -19.16 0.85
C TRP A 361 -14.33 -19.09 2.37
N ARG A 362 -14.26 -17.91 2.98
CA ARG A 362 -14.48 -17.73 4.42
C ARG A 362 -15.89 -18.13 4.90
N GLY A 363 -16.87 -18.20 3.98
CA GLY A 363 -18.28 -18.42 4.31
C GLY A 363 -18.91 -17.21 5.00
N VAL A 364 -18.45 -16.01 4.65
CA VAL A 364 -19.00 -14.74 5.16
C VAL A 364 -19.92 -14.16 4.08
N GLU A 365 -21.14 -13.78 4.46
CA GLU A 365 -22.06 -13.08 3.56
C GLU A 365 -21.42 -11.74 3.14
N SER A 366 -21.31 -11.52 1.83
CA SER A 366 -20.78 -10.28 1.24
C SER A 366 -21.52 -10.01 -0.06
N ASP A 367 -21.86 -8.74 -0.31
CA ASP A 367 -22.56 -8.31 -1.55
C ASP A 367 -21.79 -8.64 -2.84
N ALA A 368 -20.47 -8.88 -2.74
CA ALA A 368 -19.59 -9.22 -3.85
C ALA A 368 -19.21 -10.71 -3.90
N ALA A 369 -19.63 -11.53 -2.94
CA ALA A 369 -19.29 -12.94 -2.89
C ALA A 369 -20.31 -13.80 -3.67
N PRO A 370 -19.88 -14.78 -4.47
CA PRO A 370 -20.77 -15.83 -4.93
C PRO A 370 -21.32 -16.64 -3.74
N ASP A 371 -22.53 -17.20 -3.89
CA ASP A 371 -23.24 -17.91 -2.81
C ASP A 371 -22.43 -19.09 -2.23
N ASP A 372 -21.61 -19.76 -3.07
CA ASP A 372 -20.75 -20.88 -2.68
C ASP A 372 -19.34 -20.74 -3.27
N TYR A 373 -18.33 -21.11 -2.48
CA TYR A 373 -16.94 -21.20 -2.94
C TYR A 373 -16.68 -22.48 -3.75
N ALA A 374 -15.95 -22.35 -4.86
CA ALA A 374 -15.38 -23.46 -5.61
C ALA A 374 -13.95 -23.11 -6.08
N ASP A 375 -13.07 -24.13 -6.12
CA ASP A 375 -11.74 -23.98 -6.71
C ASP A 375 -11.88 -23.70 -8.22
N ALA A 376 -11.02 -22.82 -8.73
CA ALA A 376 -11.03 -22.41 -10.14
C ALA A 376 -9.61 -22.58 -10.73
N PRO A 377 -9.42 -23.48 -11.71
CA PRO A 377 -8.13 -23.69 -12.35
C PRO A 377 -7.51 -22.38 -12.87
N GLY A 378 -6.24 -22.17 -12.57
CA GLY A 378 -5.48 -20.97 -12.92
C GLY A 378 -5.82 -19.72 -12.11
N PHE A 379 -6.75 -19.79 -11.14
CA PHE A 379 -7.18 -18.62 -10.37
C PHE A 379 -7.20 -18.85 -8.85
N CYS A 380 -7.93 -19.84 -8.32
CA CYS A 380 -7.99 -20.07 -6.88
C CYS A 380 -8.01 -21.55 -6.48
N TYR A 381 -7.44 -21.85 -5.32
CA TYR A 381 -7.40 -23.19 -4.75
C TYR A 381 -7.29 -23.16 -3.21
N SER A 382 -8.12 -23.94 -2.52
CA SER A 382 -8.06 -24.11 -1.07
C SER A 382 -7.20 -25.32 -0.69
N ALA A 383 -5.94 -25.10 -0.31
CA ALA A 383 -5.03 -26.18 0.05
C ALA A 383 -5.04 -26.47 1.55
N THR A 384 -4.89 -27.74 1.90
CA THR A 384 -4.67 -28.21 3.27
C THR A 384 -3.21 -27.99 3.71
N LEU A 385 -2.97 -27.92 5.04
CA LEU A 385 -1.60 -27.88 5.58
C LEU A 385 -0.73 -29.06 5.10
N ALA A 386 -1.33 -30.23 4.86
CA ALA A 386 -0.63 -31.42 4.38
C ALA A 386 -0.11 -31.25 2.94
N GLU A 387 -0.90 -30.65 2.05
CA GLU A 387 -0.49 -30.34 0.68
C GLU A 387 0.59 -29.28 0.63
N ILE A 388 0.49 -28.27 1.50
CA ILE A 388 1.51 -27.22 1.63
C ILE A 388 2.83 -27.82 2.14
N LYS A 389 2.77 -28.73 3.11
CA LYS A 389 3.93 -29.47 3.62
C LYS A 389 4.56 -30.37 2.55
N ALA A 390 3.74 -31.08 1.77
CA ALA A 390 4.20 -31.87 0.63
C ALA A 390 4.88 -31.01 -0.44
N SER A 391 4.50 -29.73 -0.52
CA SER A 391 5.10 -28.73 -1.41
C SER A 391 6.31 -27.98 -0.81
N ASP A 392 6.94 -28.52 0.23
CA ASP A 392 8.07 -27.92 0.98
C ASP A 392 7.75 -26.52 1.52
N TYR A 393 6.50 -26.34 1.97
CA TYR A 393 5.96 -25.09 2.48
C TYR A 393 6.07 -23.90 1.51
N ALA A 394 6.22 -24.14 0.21
CA ALA A 394 6.20 -23.07 -0.77
C ALA A 394 4.79 -22.49 -0.90
N LEU A 395 4.63 -21.19 -0.70
CA LEU A 395 3.32 -20.52 -0.67
C LEU A 395 3.00 -19.75 -1.97
N THR A 396 3.60 -20.16 -3.08
CA THR A 396 3.35 -19.50 -4.39
C THR A 396 2.04 -20.04 -4.99
N PRO A 397 1.00 -19.20 -5.21
CA PRO A 397 -0.30 -19.64 -5.72
C PRO A 397 -0.24 -20.51 -6.97
N GLY A 398 0.64 -20.17 -7.93
CA GLY A 398 0.82 -20.94 -9.16
C GLY A 398 1.25 -22.41 -8.99
N ARG A 399 1.66 -22.85 -7.78
CA ARG A 399 1.89 -24.28 -7.49
C ARG A 399 0.62 -25.06 -7.20
N TYR A 400 -0.44 -24.37 -6.79
CA TYR A 400 -1.68 -24.95 -6.28
C TYR A 400 -2.83 -24.81 -7.27
N VAL A 401 -2.97 -23.64 -7.89
CA VAL A 401 -4.15 -23.32 -8.73
C VAL A 401 -4.16 -24.03 -10.08
N GLY A 402 -3.05 -24.66 -10.51
CA GLY A 402 -2.94 -25.27 -11.83
C GLY A 402 -2.90 -24.24 -12.97
N ALA A 403 -3.16 -24.71 -14.20
CA ALA A 403 -3.32 -23.83 -15.36
C ALA A 403 -4.81 -23.49 -15.53
N ALA A 404 -5.12 -22.30 -16.05
CA ALA A 404 -6.48 -22.00 -16.49
C ALA A 404 -6.88 -23.00 -17.56
N GLU A 405 -8.13 -23.45 -17.52
CA GLU A 405 -8.72 -24.12 -18.68
C GLU A 405 -8.64 -23.12 -19.83
N VAL A 406 -7.81 -23.45 -20.82
CA VAL A 406 -7.80 -22.73 -22.09
C VAL A 406 -9.16 -23.06 -22.68
N GLU A 407 -10.04 -22.08 -22.87
CA GLU A 407 -11.19 -22.26 -23.78
C GLU A 407 -10.60 -22.86 -25.03
N ASP A 408 -10.98 -24.10 -25.36
CA ASP A 408 -10.45 -24.82 -26.50
C ASP A 408 -10.47 -23.84 -27.69
N GLU A 409 -9.29 -23.32 -28.06
CA GLU A 409 -9.07 -22.95 -29.44
C GLU A 409 -9.50 -24.22 -30.17
N ASP A 410 -10.40 -24.15 -31.16
CA ASP A 410 -10.82 -25.28 -32.02
C ASP A 410 -9.62 -25.95 -32.76
N GLU A 411 -8.38 -25.68 -32.34
CA GLU A 411 -7.12 -26.25 -32.76
C GLU A 411 -6.77 -27.42 -31.82
N SER A 412 -6.77 -28.63 -32.37
CA SER A 412 -6.32 -29.81 -31.63
C SER A 412 -4.86 -29.65 -31.16
N ILE A 413 -4.46 -30.37 -30.11
CA ILE A 413 -3.06 -30.38 -29.64
C ILE A 413 -2.10 -30.75 -30.79
N GLU A 414 -2.52 -31.62 -31.71
CA GLU A 414 -1.75 -32.02 -32.89
C GLU A 414 -1.55 -30.85 -33.87
N ASP A 415 -2.59 -30.06 -34.13
CA ASP A 415 -2.53 -28.89 -35.00
C ASP A 415 -1.67 -27.77 -34.38
N LYS A 416 -1.80 -27.56 -33.07
CA LYS A 416 -0.99 -26.58 -32.32
C LYS A 416 0.49 -26.95 -32.32
N LEU A 417 0.80 -28.24 -32.14
CA LEU A 417 2.17 -28.76 -32.25
C LEU A 417 2.73 -28.58 -33.66
N ALA A 418 1.94 -28.89 -34.69
CA ALA A 418 2.35 -28.71 -36.08
C ALA A 418 2.63 -27.23 -36.40
N ARG A 419 1.76 -26.32 -35.95
CA ARG A 419 1.95 -24.86 -36.11
C ARG A 419 3.20 -24.36 -35.40
N LEU A 420 3.38 -24.73 -34.13
CA LEU A 420 4.55 -24.33 -33.35
C LEU A 420 5.86 -24.90 -33.91
N GLN A 421 5.82 -26.10 -34.50
CA GLN A 421 6.98 -26.69 -35.17
C GLN A 421 7.37 -25.89 -36.42
N VAL A 422 6.40 -25.50 -37.25
CA VAL A 422 6.64 -24.64 -38.43
C VAL A 422 7.19 -23.28 -38.01
N GLU A 423 6.64 -22.68 -36.95
CA GLU A 423 7.11 -21.39 -36.43
C GLU A 423 8.54 -21.49 -35.87
N LEU A 424 8.86 -22.57 -35.16
CA LEU A 424 10.21 -22.83 -34.66
C LEU A 424 11.23 -23.02 -35.78
N GLU A 425 10.88 -23.75 -36.84
CA GLU A 425 11.73 -23.93 -38.03
C GLU A 425 11.97 -22.60 -38.75
N ALA A 426 10.95 -21.75 -38.87
CA ALA A 426 11.09 -20.41 -39.42
C ALA A 426 12.05 -19.54 -38.58
N GLN A 427 11.95 -19.60 -37.24
CA GLN A 427 12.85 -18.88 -36.34
C GLN A 427 14.30 -19.39 -36.45
N PHE A 428 14.51 -20.70 -36.64
CA PHE A 428 15.85 -21.25 -36.90
C PHE A 428 16.43 -20.76 -38.22
N ALA A 429 15.63 -20.72 -39.29
CA ALA A 429 16.05 -20.19 -40.59
C ALA A 429 16.42 -18.70 -40.50
N ASP A 430 15.62 -17.90 -39.79
CA ASP A 430 15.91 -16.48 -39.60
C ASP A 430 17.15 -16.25 -38.73
N SER A 431 17.35 -17.06 -37.68
CA SER A 431 18.57 -17.04 -36.87
C SER A 431 19.81 -17.36 -37.71
N ALA A 432 19.75 -18.35 -38.60
CA ALA A 432 20.86 -18.70 -39.48
C ALA A 432 21.18 -17.56 -40.46
N ARG A 433 20.15 -16.97 -41.08
CA ARG A 433 20.28 -15.80 -41.95
C ARG A 433 20.94 -14.62 -41.24
N LEU A 434 20.49 -14.30 -40.03
CA LEU A 434 21.06 -13.22 -39.23
C LEU A 434 22.52 -13.51 -38.84
N ALA A 435 22.85 -14.76 -38.51
CA ALA A 435 24.24 -15.16 -38.24
C ALA A 435 25.15 -14.95 -39.46
N ASP A 436 24.67 -15.25 -40.67
CA ASP A 436 25.43 -15.02 -41.90
C ASP A 436 25.59 -13.52 -42.21
N VAL A 437 24.55 -12.71 -42.00
CA VAL A 437 24.65 -11.25 -42.09
C VAL A 437 25.71 -10.70 -41.13
N VAL A 438 25.73 -11.19 -39.88
CA VAL A 438 26.74 -10.78 -38.89
C VAL A 438 28.16 -11.17 -39.34
N ARG A 439 28.35 -12.38 -39.88
CA ARG A 439 29.65 -12.81 -40.42
C ARG A 439 30.09 -11.95 -41.60
N GLU A 440 29.18 -11.62 -42.51
CA GLU A 440 29.48 -10.75 -43.65
C GLU A 440 29.90 -9.34 -43.19
N GLN A 441 29.19 -8.77 -42.22
CA GLN A 441 29.56 -7.45 -41.67
C GLN A 441 30.90 -7.49 -40.93
N LEU A 442 31.19 -8.55 -40.17
CA LEU A 442 32.50 -8.72 -39.51
C LEU A 442 33.63 -8.81 -40.55
N GLY A 443 33.42 -9.54 -41.65
CA GLY A 443 34.38 -9.66 -42.75
C GLY A 443 34.64 -8.36 -43.52
N ARG A 444 33.78 -7.34 -43.38
CA ARG A 444 33.98 -5.99 -43.95
C ARG A 444 34.79 -5.07 -43.04
N VAL A 445 34.95 -5.43 -41.77
CA VAL A 445 35.65 -4.64 -40.73
C VAL A 445 37.01 -5.25 -40.36
N SER A 446 37.23 -6.53 -40.67
CA SER A 446 38.55 -7.19 -40.72
C SER A 446 39.24 -6.96 -42.07
#